data_AF-A0A077EFL0-F1
#
_entry.id   AF-A0A077EFL0-F1
#
_cell.length_a   1.000
_cell.length_b   1.000
_cell.length_c   1.000
_cell.angle_alpha   90.00
_cell.angle_beta   90.00
_cell.angle_gamma   90.00
#
_symmetry.space_group_name_H-M   'P 1'
#
loop_
_entity.id
_entity.type
_entity.pdbx_description
1 polymer ?
#
loop_
_entity_poly.entity_id
_entity_poly.type
_entity_poly.pdbx_seq_one_letter_code
_entity_poly.pdbx_strand_id
1 'polypeptide(L)' 'MENKKTTSIIFAIIAIILGFTLYKQFDFQTLKFEKPALAPVYATVFFASIFILARNAKKK' A
#
# COMPACT_ATOMS: atom_id res chain seq x y z
N MET A 1 22.15 8.95 6.90
CA MET A 1 20.79 8.83 7.49
C MET A 1 19.70 9.43 6.60
N GLU A 2 20.03 10.07 5.46
CA GLU A 2 19.04 10.64 4.53
C GLU A 2 18.25 9.60 3.74
N ASN A 3 18.92 8.57 3.20
CA ASN A 3 18.27 7.60 2.31
C ASN A 3 17.11 6.84 2.98
N LYS A 4 17.22 6.56 4.29
CA LYS A 4 16.17 5.86 5.05
C LYS A 4 14.90 6.70 5.21
N LYS A 5 15.01 8.04 5.28
CA LYS A 5 13.83 8.93 5.32
C LYS A 5 13.16 8.99 3.95
N THR A 6 13.95 9.18 2.89
CA THR A 6 13.43 9.24 1.51
C THR A 6 12.71 7.96 1.12
N THR A 7 13.29 6.79 1.41
CA THR A 7 12.64 5.50 1.15
C THR A 7 11.31 5.34 1.90
N SER A 8 11.25 5.72 3.19
CA SER A 8 9.98 5.66 3.94
C SER A 8 8.92 6.61 3.41
N ILE A 9 9.29 7.80 2.91
CA ILE A 9 8.35 8.74 2.29
C ILE A 9 7.77 8.14 1.00
N ILE A 10 8.60 7.53 0.15
CA ILE A 10 8.14 6.88 -1.09
C ILE A 10 7.13 5.77 -0.78
N PHE A 11 7.47 4.86 0.14
CA PHE A 11 6.56 3.79 0.53
C PHE A 11 5.28 4.31 1.21
N ALA A 12 5.32 5.45 1.91
CA ALA A 12 4.15 6.08 2.48
C ALA A 12 3.19 6.58 1.38
N ILE A 13 3.75 7.25 0.36
CA ILE A 13 2.98 7.74 -0.80
C ILE A 13 2.34 6.54 -1.54
N ILE A 14 3.12 5.48 -1.81
CA ILE A 14 2.62 4.26 -2.46
C ILE A 14 1.49 3.64 -1.63
N ALA A 15 1.66 3.53 -0.31
CA ALA A 15 0.63 2.98 0.56
C ALA A 15 -0.66 3.81 0.51
N ILE A 16 -0.58 5.14 0.56
CA ILE A 16 -1.76 6.02 0.49
C ILE A 16 -2.49 5.84 -0.85
N ILE A 17 -1.75 5.86 -1.97
CA ILE A 17 -2.34 5.73 -3.32
C ILE A 17 -3.01 4.37 -3.47
N LEU A 18 -2.29 3.27 -3.19
CA LEU A 18 -2.82 1.92 -3.37
C LEU A 18 -3.95 1.62 -2.39
N GLY A 19 -3.86 2.10 -1.16
CA GLY A 19 -4.94 1.98 -0.17
C GLY A 19 -6.22 2.67 -0.65
N PHE A 20 -6.10 3.90 -1.16
CA PHE A 20 -7.23 4.62 -1.74
C PHE A 20 -7.79 3.94 -2.99
N THR A 21 -6.92 3.46 -3.89
CA THR A 21 -7.33 2.73 -5.10
C THR A 21 -8.08 1.44 -4.74
N LEU A 22 -7.53 0.62 -3.84
CA LEU A 22 -8.19 -0.62 -3.40
C LEU A 22 -9.54 -0.33 -2.75
N TYR A 23 -9.62 0.69 -1.90
CA TYR A 23 -10.87 1.09 -1.26
C TYR A 23 -11.92 1.54 -2.28
N LYS A 24 -11.52 2.32 -3.30
CA LYS A 24 -12.42 2.81 -4.35
C LYS A 24 -12.86 1.73 -5.33
N GLN A 25 -11.99 0.80 -5.67
CA GLN A 25 -12.27 -0.27 -6.63
C GLN A 25 -12.98 -1.47 -6.01
N PHE A 26 -13.07 -1.53 -4.68
CA PHE A 26 -13.77 -2.60 -3.99
C PHE A 26 -15.27 -2.30 -3.92
N ASP A 27 -16.06 -3.16 -4.55
CA ASP A 27 -17.50 -3.15 -4.42
C ASP A 27 -17.90 -3.91 -3.14
N PHE A 28 -18.36 -3.16 -2.14
CA PHE A 28 -18.81 -3.71 -0.87
C PHE A 28 -20.12 -4.49 -0.96
N GLN A 29 -20.90 -4.35 -2.03
CA GLN A 29 -22.14 -5.10 -2.25
C GLN A 29 -21.85 -6.48 -2.81
N THR A 30 -20.96 -6.57 -3.80
CA THR A 30 -20.63 -7.84 -4.47
C THR A 30 -19.36 -8.52 -3.95
N LEU A 31 -18.62 -7.86 -3.06
CA LEU A 31 -17.32 -8.28 -2.50
C LEU A 31 -16.26 -8.55 -3.58
N LYS A 32 -16.33 -7.80 -4.68
CA LYS A 32 -15.44 -7.94 -5.83
C LYS A 32 -14.71 -6.64 -6.10
N PHE A 33 -13.50 -6.75 -6.65
CA PHE A 33 -12.80 -5.60 -7.20
C PHE A 33 -13.20 -5.40 -8.66
N GLU A 34 -13.34 -4.15 -9.09
CA GLU A 34 -13.56 -3.80 -10.51
C GLU A 34 -12.51 -4.43 -11.44
N LYS A 35 -11.25 -4.51 -10.96
CA LYS A 35 -10.13 -5.13 -11.67
C LYS A 35 -9.59 -6.31 -10.85
N PRO A 36 -10.23 -7.49 -10.92
CA PRO A 36 -9.91 -8.62 -10.05
C PRO A 36 -8.49 -9.17 -10.25
N ALA A 37 -7.90 -9.03 -11.44
CA ALA A 37 -6.52 -9.42 -11.69
C ALA A 37 -5.48 -8.43 -11.13
N LEU A 38 -5.80 -7.13 -11.13
CA LEU A 38 -4.89 -6.09 -10.62
C LEU A 38 -4.96 -5.94 -9.10
N ALA A 39 -6.12 -6.20 -8.50
CA ALA A 39 -6.33 -6.03 -7.07
C ALA A 39 -5.34 -6.84 -6.20
N PRO A 40 -5.02 -8.13 -6.49
CA PRO A 40 -4.01 -8.87 -5.75
C PRO A 40 -2.62 -8.26 -5.85
N VAL A 41 -2.25 -7.72 -7.02
CA VAL A 41 -0.95 -7.06 -7.24
C VAL A 41 -0.87 -5.78 -6.40
N TYR A 42 -1.91 -4.95 -6.45
CA TYR A 42 -2.00 -3.72 -5.65
C TYR A 42 -2.02 -4.01 -4.16
N ALA A 43 -2.79 -5.00 -3.72
CA ALA A 43 -2.83 -5.43 -2.32
C ALA A 43 -1.44 -5.91 -1.86
N THR A 44 -0.73 -6.71 -2.66
CA THR A 44 0.60 -7.19 -2.33
C THR A 44 1.58 -6.04 -2.14
N VAL A 45 1.62 -5.08 -3.06
CA VAL A 45 2.52 -3.92 -2.96
C VAL A 45 2.10 -3.01 -1.80
N PHE A 46 0.81 -2.83 -1.55
CA PHE A 46 0.28 -2.07 -0.42
C PHE A 46 0.73 -2.67 0.92
N PHE A 47 0.51 -3.97 1.13
CA PHE A 47 0.92 -4.65 2.37
C PHE A 47 2.45 -4.67 2.54
N ALA A 48 3.21 -4.87 1.46
CA ALA A 48 4.67 -4.78 1.50
C ALA A 48 5.14 -3.36 1.88
N SER A 49 4.51 -2.33 1.33
CA SER A 49 4.82 -0.92 1.65
C SER A 49 4.54 -0.61 3.13
N ILE A 50 3.40 -1.04 3.66
CA ILE A 50 3.06 -0.90 5.08
C ILE A 50 4.04 -1.68 5.95
N PHE A 51 4.41 -2.91 5.58
CA PHE A 51 5.37 -3.71 6.33
C PHE A 51 6.73 -3.03 6.43
N ILE A 52 7.23 -2.49 5.32
CA ILE A 52 8.50 -1.74 5.29
C ILE A 52 8.39 -0.47 6.15
N LEU A 53 7.30 0.28 6.05
CA LEU A 53 7.05 1.46 6.89
C LEU A 53 7.06 1.11 8.37
N ALA A 54 6.29 0.09 8.77
CA ALA A 54 6.16 -0.33 10.16
C ALA A 54 7.51 -0.81 10.73
N ARG A 55 8.28 -1.55 9.94
CA ARG A 55 9.62 -2.00 10.33
C ARG A 55 10.60 -0.83 10.48
N ASN A 56 10.55 0.14 9.57
CA ASN A 56 11.39 1.33 9.66
C ASN A 56 11.01 2.25 10.82
N ALA A 57 9.72 2.33 11.16
CA ALA A 57 9.24 3.07 12.32
C ALA A 57 9.72 2.47 13.64
N LYS A 58 9.71 1.14 13.79
CA LYS A 58 10.21 0.45 15.00
C LYS A 58 11.73 0.52 15.21
N LYS A 59 12.49 0.80 14.15
CA LYS A 59 13.96 0.94 14.21
C LYS A 59 14.43 2.34 14.61
N LYS A 60 13.49 3.27 14.79
CA LYS A 60 13.74 4.66 15.08
C LYS A 60 13.34 4.96 16.52
#